data_AF-A0A5N8XN97-F1
#
_entry.id   AF-A0A5N8XN97-F1
#
_cell.length_a   1.000
_cell.length_b   1.000
_cell.length_c   1.000
_cell.angle_alpha   90.00
_cell.angle_beta   90.00
_cell.angle_gamma   90.00
#
_symmetry.space_group_name_H-M   'P 1'
#
loop_
_entity.id
_entity.type
_entity.pdbx_description
1 polymer ?
#
loop_
_entity_poly.entity_id
_entity_poly.type
_entity_poly.pdbx_seq_one_letter_code
_entity_poly.pdbx_strand_id
1 'polypeptide(L)' 'MSPAPDERQRIRAAMDRILSGRPEHSNGALTIVALAVEAGVPRSALTHRHTGSKNEFCASRSADSRS' A
#
# COMPACT_ATOMS: atom_id res chain seq x y z
N MET A 1 -6.83 5.24 24.15
CA MET A 1 -7.04 4.28 23.04
C MET A 1 -6.57 4.96 21.77
N SER A 2 -5.44 4.55 21.20
CA SER A 2 -4.99 5.14 19.93
C SER A 2 -6.05 4.82 18.87
N PRO A 3 -6.55 5.83 18.12
CA PRO A 3 -7.50 5.57 17.06
C PRO A 3 -6.82 4.60 16.08
N ALA A 4 -7.52 3.54 15.70
CA ALA A 4 -7.05 2.61 14.70
C ALA A 4 -6.55 3.42 13.49
N PRO A 5 -5.34 3.17 12.97
CA PRO A 5 -4.80 3.97 11.88
C PRO A 5 -5.79 3.98 10.73
N ASP A 6 -6.12 5.20 10.29
CA ASP A 6 -7.02 5.43 9.17
C ASP A 6 -6.59 4.55 7.99
N GLU A 7 -7.56 4.09 7.21
CA GLU A 7 -7.32 3.17 6.09
C GLU A 7 -6.18 3.66 5.16
N ARG A 8 -6.07 4.98 4.97
CA ARG A 8 -4.97 5.63 4.24
C ARG A 8 -3.60 5.42 4.88
N GLN A 9 -3.48 5.52 6.20
CA GLN A 9 -2.22 5.30 6.92
C GLN A 9 -1.80 3.84 6.83
N ARG A 10 -2.75 2.89 6.92
CA ARG A 10 -2.47 1.46 6.73
C ARG A 10 -1.98 1.15 5.32
N ILE A 11 -2.60 1.76 4.31
CA ILE A 11 -2.16 1.63 2.91
C ILE A 11 -0.74 2.20 2.76
N ARG A 12 -0.45 3.38 3.31
CA ARG A 12 0.89 4.00 3.20
C ARG A 12 1.98 3.19 3.90
N ALA A 13 1.74 2.72 5.12
CA ALA A 13 2.69 1.85 5.83
C ALA A 13 2.94 0.53 5.08
N ALA A 14 1.90 -0.05 4.48
CA ALA A 14 2.02 -1.23 3.63
C ALA A 14 2.83 -0.96 2.35
N MET A 15 2.66 0.21 1.72
CA MET A 15 3.49 0.60 0.58
C MET A 15 4.95 0.72 0.97
N ASP A 16 5.26 1.40 2.07
CA ASP A 16 6.63 1.59 2.54
C ASP A 16 7.30 0.25 2.83
N ARG A 17 6.59 -0.70 3.45
CA ARG A 17 7.08 -2.07 3.68
C ARG A 17 7.36 -2.83 2.38
N ILE A 18 6.43 -2.76 1.42
CA ILE A 18 6.57 -3.42 0.11
C ILE A 18 7.72 -2.79 -0.69
N LEU A 19 7.89 -1.47 -0.67
CA LEU A 19 8.98 -0.75 -1.33
C LEU A 19 10.33 -1.03 -0.67
N SER A 20 10.37 -1.13 0.66
CA SER A 20 11.56 -1.51 1.43
C SER A 20 11.95 -2.99 1.29
N GLY A 21 11.17 -3.79 0.55
CA GLY A 21 11.39 -5.23 0.40
C GLY A 21 11.15 -6.05 1.67
N ARG A 22 10.39 -5.50 2.63
CA ARG A 22 10.05 -6.16 3.91
C ARG A 22 8.53 -6.25 4.11
N PRO A 23 7.82 -6.96 3.22
CA PRO A 23 6.40 -7.25 3.43
C PRO A 23 6.21 -8.11 4.69
N GLU A 24 5.19 -7.81 5.49
CA GLU A 24 4.86 -8.58 6.71
C GLU A 24 3.72 -9.58 6.46
N HIS A 25 2.77 -9.25 5.59
CA HIS A 25 1.56 -10.04 5.36
C HIS A 25 1.39 -10.48 3.91
N SER A 26 2.07 -9.83 2.98
CA SER A 26 2.04 -10.12 1.56
C SER A 26 3.29 -10.85 1.07
N ASN A 27 3.23 -11.33 -0.16
CA ASN A 27 4.37 -11.95 -0.84
C ASN A 27 5.42 -10.94 -1.36
N GLY A 28 5.30 -9.66 -0.99
CA GLY A 28 6.18 -8.59 -1.49
C GLY A 28 5.97 -8.24 -2.96
N ALA A 29 4.94 -8.78 -3.61
CA ALA A 29 4.66 -8.42 -4.98
C ALA A 29 4.25 -6.95 -5.05
N LEU A 30 4.77 -6.25 -6.04
CA LEU A 30 4.51 -4.83 -6.24
C LEU A 30 3.17 -4.64 -6.99
N THR A 31 2.11 -5.26 -6.47
CA THR A 31 0.77 -5.31 -7.08
C THR A 31 -0.29 -4.80 -6.11
N ILE A 32 -1.40 -4.32 -6.66
CA ILE A 32 -2.56 -3.86 -5.87
C ILE A 32 -3.10 -4.96 -4.95
N VAL A 33 -3.01 -6.23 -5.34
CA VAL A 33 -3.47 -7.35 -4.50
C VAL A 33 -2.59 -7.49 -3.27
N ALA A 34 -1.27 -7.52 -3.46
CA ALA A 34 -0.32 -7.62 -2.34
C ALA A 34 -0.43 -6.41 -1.41
N LEU A 35 -0.60 -5.20 -1.95
CA LEU A 35 -0.85 -4.00 -1.13
C LEU A 35 -2.15 -4.12 -0.32
N ALA A 36 -3.22 -4.66 -0.91
CA ALA A 36 -4.49 -4.87 -0.22
C ALA A 36 -4.33 -5.85 0.96
N VAL A 37 -3.64 -6.97 0.71
CA VAL A 37 -3.32 -7.99 1.73
C VAL A 37 -2.43 -7.40 2.81
N GLU A 38 -1.40 -6.64 2.45
CA GLU A 38 -0.45 -6.02 3.36
C GLU A 38 -1.08 -4.94 4.25
N ALA A 39 -2.00 -4.14 3.70
CA ALA A 39 -2.73 -3.12 4.45
C ALA A 39 -3.96 -3.66 5.21
N GLY A 40 -4.31 -4.94 4.99
CA GLY A 40 -5.52 -5.55 5.55
C GLY A 40 -6.80 -4.87 5.05
N VAL A 41 -6.82 -4.46 3.78
CA VAL A 41 -7.98 -3.83 3.12
C VAL A 41 -8.44 -4.69 1.95
N PRO A 42 -9.74 -4.75 1.66
CA PRO A 42 -10.21 -5.50 0.49
C PRO A 42 -9.79 -4.78 -0.79
N ARG A 43 -9.40 -5.56 -1.82
CA ARG A 43 -9.04 -5.02 -3.15
C ARG A 43 -10.13 -4.10 -3.72
N SER A 44 -11.41 -4.40 -3.47
CA SER A 44 -12.54 -3.56 -3.89
C SER A 44 -12.50 -2.16 -3.26
N ALA A 45 -12.00 -2.01 -2.03
CA ALA A 45 -11.80 -0.69 -1.43
C ALA A 45 -10.72 0.10 -2.18
N LEU A 46 -9.66 -0.56 -2.65
CA LEU A 46 -8.63 0.09 -3.45
C LEU A 46 -9.12 0.51 -4.84
N THR A 47 -10.03 -0.24 -5.46
CA THR A 47 -10.57 0.09 -6.78
C THR A 47 -11.73 1.07 -6.77
N HIS A 48 -12.56 1.08 -5.71
CA HIS A 48 -13.76 1.94 -5.63
C HIS A 48 -13.58 3.19 -4.74
N ARG A 49 -12.82 3.10 -3.64
CA ARG A 49 -12.65 4.22 -2.69
C ARG A 49 -11.27 4.87 -2.76
N HIS A 50 -10.23 4.09 -3.01
CA HIS A 50 -8.84 4.56 -2.98
C HIS A 50 -8.19 4.55 -4.36
N THR A 51 -8.94 4.96 -5.38
CA THR A 51 -8.41 5.13 -6.75
C THR A 51 -7.20 6.06 -6.78
N GLY A 52 -7.15 7.05 -5.88
CA GLY A 52 -6.01 7.94 -5.69
C GLY A 52 -4.76 7.26 -5.11
N SER A 53 -4.91 6.28 -4.21
CA SER A 53 -3.77 5.55 -3.64
C SER A 53 -3.06 4.69 -4.69
N LYS A 54 -3.77 4.18 -5.71
CA LYS A 54 -3.11 3.51 -6.84
C LYS A 54 -2.15 4.46 -7.58
N ASN A 55 -2.55 5.72 -7.73
CA ASN A 55 -1.74 6.73 -8.39
C ASN A 55 -0.52 7.13 -7.53
N GLU A 56 -0.72 7.28 -6.22
CA GLU A 56 0.34 7.53 -5.24
C GLU A 56 1.35 6.37 -5.21
N PHE A 57 0.89 5.11 -5.30
CA PHE A 57 1.76 3.94 -5.41
C PHE A 57 2.66 4.01 -6.66
N CYS A 58 2.07 4.25 -7.83
CA CYS A 58 2.82 4.36 -9.07
C CYS A 58 3.83 5.52 -9.02
N ALA A 59 3.45 6.66 -8.43
CA ALA A 59 4.33 7.81 -8.28
C ALA A 59 5.53 7.52 -7.34
N SER A 60 5.30 6.91 -6.19
CA SER A 60 6.37 6.54 -5.25
C SER A 60 7.33 5.51 -5.85
N ARG A 61 6.82 4.53 -6.62
CA ARG A 61 7.67 3.56 -7.36
C ARG A 61 8.66 4.24 -8.29
N SER A 62 8.23 5.29 -8.98
CA SER A 62 9.11 6.06 -9.88
C SER A 62 10.09 6.98 -9.14
N ALA A 63 9.76 7.41 -7.91
CA ALA A 63 10.64 8.23 -7.09
C ALA A 63 11.77 7.42 -6.45
N ASP A 64 11.46 6.21 -5.98
CA ASP A 64 12.43 5.31 -5.33
C ASP A 64 13.48 4.76 -6.31
N SER A 65 13.10 4.51 -7.57
CA SER A 65 14.02 4.07 -8.63
C SER A 65 15.00 5.14 -9.16
N ARG A 66 15.07 6.32 -8.51
CA ARG A 66 15.88 7.46 -8.97
C ARG A 66 16.94 7.93 -7.96
N SER A 67 17.20 7.20 -6.87
CA SER A 67 18.22 7.56 -5.88
C SER A 67 19.36 6.56 -5.78
#